data_AF-A0A248LIW2-F1
#
_entry.id   AF-A0A248LIW2-F1
#
_cell.length_a   1.000
_cell.length_b   1.000
_cell.length_c   1.000
_cell.angle_alpha   90.00
_cell.angle_beta   90.00
_cell.angle_gamma   90.00
#
_symmetry.space_group_name_H-M   'P 1'
#
loop_
_entity.id
_entity.type
_entity.pdbx_description
1 polymer ?
#
loop_
_entity_poly.entity_id
_entity_poly.type
_entity_poly.pdbx_seq_one_letter_code
_entity_poly.pdbx_strand_id
1 'polypeptide(L)'
;MSNPCIDNDISDRFWSPGHDYWTEYGEDEYLPADLEGRYYRGRNLMIRPWKNLGPGHASLSDSELDTLESRFGLPLPALYREHMKQQNGGYFRHESYLDQDKRLHVLFVNDARLESVDPGKDYVAVADIYDCMQPDEWAGVFGENPHLERLYLLSCMSGHSILLLDYGCGSEDVKLEPEVCFLDTGNELTEVFRAPSYARFIEGLVYGESEWFLGIKSSLSLEQLAQLVTERLLSGLGSAPMVRHEDDRQGWYNHDAWYSGLYCDADNNALIVLLPNQNRCGTHAFHDDQDCPYILSVDPRDSSFYGTRQASRAVMEEILRPLGPDAVSGGLEMRFILPRQEGHH
;
A
#
# COMPACT_ATOMS: atom_id res chain seq x y z
N MET A 1 -37.96 -15.61 -6.32
CA MET A 1 -37.68 -14.23 -5.86
C MET A 1 -36.26 -14.27 -5.34
N SER A 2 -35.35 -13.66 -6.09
CA SER A 2 -33.89 -13.79 -5.97
C SER A 2 -33.32 -12.73 -5.01
N ASN A 3 -32.39 -13.16 -4.16
CA ASN A 3 -31.57 -12.32 -3.27
C ASN A 3 -30.80 -11.25 -4.04
N PRO A 4 -30.84 -9.98 -3.62
CA PRO A 4 -29.94 -8.93 -4.10
C PRO A 4 -28.92 -8.60 -3.00
N CYS A 5 -28.00 -9.52 -2.71
CA CYS A 5 -26.87 -9.23 -1.83
C CYS A 5 -25.61 -9.80 -2.48
N ILE A 6 -24.64 -8.90 -2.70
CA ILE A 6 -23.27 -9.17 -3.15
C ILE A 6 -23.19 -9.56 -4.63
N ASP A 7 -22.73 -8.63 -5.47
CA ASP A 7 -22.29 -8.93 -6.84
C ASP A 7 -21.12 -9.93 -6.76
N ASN A 8 -21.46 -11.20 -6.94
CA ASN A 8 -20.56 -12.32 -7.13
C ASN A 8 -20.01 -12.31 -8.57
N ASP A 9 -19.28 -11.27 -8.95
CA ASP A 9 -18.63 -11.24 -10.26
C ASP A 9 -17.17 -10.82 -10.09
N ILE A 10 -16.35 -11.74 -9.57
CA ILE A 10 -14.93 -12.02 -9.90
C ILE A 10 -14.55 -13.35 -9.19
N SER A 11 -15.16 -14.44 -9.62
CA SER A 11 -14.54 -15.78 -9.60
C SER A 11 -14.69 -16.28 -11.05
N ASP A 12 -13.66 -16.68 -11.80
CA ASP A 12 -13.18 -18.06 -11.75
C ASP A 12 -12.14 -18.39 -12.83
N ARG A 13 -11.29 -17.47 -13.33
CA ARG A 13 -10.46 -17.82 -14.51
C ARG A 13 -8.97 -17.58 -14.51
N PHE A 14 -8.33 -17.07 -13.45
CA PHE A 14 -6.88 -16.87 -13.52
C PHE A 14 -6.07 -17.11 -12.26
N TRP A 15 -6.48 -17.96 -11.33
CA TRP A 15 -5.58 -18.41 -10.26
C TRP A 15 -5.84 -19.86 -9.91
N SER A 16 -4.93 -20.75 -10.30
CA SER A 16 -4.88 -22.08 -9.71
C SER A 16 -4.40 -21.95 -8.26
N PRO A 17 -5.11 -22.56 -7.29
CA PRO A 17 -4.79 -22.48 -5.88
C PRO A 17 -3.60 -23.39 -5.59
N GLY A 18 -2.62 -22.88 -4.86
CA GLY A 18 -1.46 -23.68 -4.51
C GLY A 18 -0.45 -22.92 -3.68
N HIS A 19 -0.89 -22.27 -2.62
CA HIS A 19 -0.14 -22.17 -1.37
C HIS A 19 -1.11 -21.62 -0.31
N ASP A 20 -1.51 -22.49 0.62
CA ASP A 20 -2.24 -22.14 1.83
C ASP A 20 -1.33 -21.30 2.74
N TYR A 21 -1.15 -20.02 2.41
CA TYR A 21 -0.35 -19.08 3.21
C TYR A 21 -0.92 -18.81 4.61
N TRP A 22 -2.13 -19.31 4.91
CA TRP A 22 -2.76 -19.21 6.22
C TRP A 22 -2.18 -20.18 7.27
N THR A 23 -1.33 -21.14 6.88
CA THR A 23 -0.88 -22.20 7.81
C THR A 23 0.61 -22.22 8.14
N GLU A 24 1.43 -21.32 7.56
CA GLU A 24 2.88 -21.31 7.82
C GLU A 24 3.37 -20.15 8.70
N TYR A 25 2.57 -19.11 8.94
CA TYR A 25 2.83 -18.15 10.02
C TYR A 25 1.86 -18.44 11.16
N GLY A 26 2.29 -19.36 12.02
CA GLY A 26 1.54 -19.75 13.21
C GLY A 26 1.28 -18.58 14.15
N GLU A 27 0.23 -18.78 14.96
CA GLU A 27 -0.09 -18.06 16.20
C GLU A 27 1.10 -17.29 16.79
N ASP A 28 0.95 -15.97 16.94
CA ASP A 28 1.81 -15.11 17.75
C ASP A 28 3.33 -15.31 17.56
N GLU A 29 3.83 -15.30 16.33
CA GLU A 29 5.27 -15.16 16.12
C GLU A 29 5.73 -13.73 16.49
N TYR A 30 6.12 -13.58 17.76
CA TYR A 30 6.90 -12.47 18.26
C TYR A 30 8.19 -12.31 17.44
N LEU A 31 8.16 -11.41 16.45
CA LEU A 31 9.38 -11.04 15.74
C LEU A 31 10.27 -10.19 16.67
N PRO A 32 11.54 -10.58 16.90
CA PRO A 32 12.43 -9.89 17.85
C PRO A 32 12.68 -8.42 17.49
N ALA A 33 13.11 -7.65 18.49
CA ALA A 33 13.36 -6.21 18.45
C ALA A 33 14.47 -5.72 17.47
N ASP A 34 14.94 -6.53 16.51
CA ASP A 34 15.94 -6.13 15.50
C ASP A 34 15.32 -5.50 14.23
N LEU A 35 14.02 -5.19 14.27
CA LEU A 35 13.20 -4.67 13.16
C LEU A 35 13.54 -3.25 12.66
N GLU A 36 14.45 -2.51 13.33
CA GLU A 36 14.85 -1.16 12.88
C GLU A 36 15.38 -1.16 11.43
N GLY A 37 15.88 -2.30 10.96
CA GLY A 37 16.43 -2.50 9.64
C GLY A 37 15.63 -3.38 8.69
N ARG A 38 14.31 -3.58 8.86
CA ARG A 38 13.45 -4.35 7.91
C ARG A 38 12.15 -3.67 7.48
N TYR A 39 11.84 -2.51 8.06
CA TYR A 39 10.53 -1.89 7.92
C TYR A 39 10.68 -0.37 7.82
N TYR A 40 10.10 0.23 6.78
CA TYR A 40 10.24 1.65 6.49
C TYR A 40 8.98 2.45 6.76
N ARG A 41 9.18 3.62 7.36
CA ARG A 41 8.14 4.64 7.55
C ARG A 41 8.19 5.62 6.39
N GLY A 42 7.21 5.55 5.50
CA GLY A 42 6.94 6.60 4.52
C GLY A 42 5.75 7.45 4.98
N ARG A 43 5.80 8.77 4.82
CA ARG A 43 4.61 9.63 5.02
C ARG A 43 3.58 9.49 3.90
N ASN A 44 3.95 8.80 2.84
CA ASN A 44 3.11 8.59 1.68
C ASN A 44 2.22 7.38 1.87
N LEU A 45 0.92 7.63 1.97
CA LEU A 45 -0.08 6.59 1.89
C LEU A 45 -0.10 5.86 0.54
N MET A 46 0.56 6.44 -0.49
CA MET A 46 0.46 6.12 -1.92
C MET A 46 -0.21 4.79 -2.16
N ILE A 47 -1.50 4.92 -2.34
CA ILE A 47 -2.40 3.81 -2.38
C ILE A 47 -2.19 3.11 -3.74
N ARG A 48 -1.67 1.88 -3.76
CA ARG A 48 -1.60 1.02 -4.95
C ARG A 48 -2.99 1.01 -5.61
N PRO A 49 -3.13 1.55 -6.83
CA PRO A 49 -4.26 1.23 -7.67
C PRO A 49 -4.13 -0.23 -8.06
N TRP A 50 -5.04 -1.08 -7.58
CA TRP A 50 -5.26 -2.39 -8.17
C TRP A 50 -5.99 -2.19 -9.50
N LYS A 51 -5.82 -3.13 -10.43
CA LYS A 51 -6.31 -3.03 -11.81
C LYS A 51 -7.70 -2.40 -11.93
N ASN A 52 -7.84 -1.49 -12.90
CA ASN A 52 -9.02 -0.69 -13.19
C ASN A 52 -9.29 0.41 -12.15
N LEU A 53 -8.56 1.54 -12.28
CA LEU A 53 -9.06 2.81 -11.75
C LEU A 53 -10.34 3.17 -12.51
N GLY A 54 -11.47 2.65 -12.01
CA GLY A 54 -12.79 3.09 -12.42
C GLY A 54 -13.01 4.55 -12.01
N PRO A 55 -14.03 5.23 -12.58
CA PRO A 55 -14.37 6.61 -12.23
C PRO A 55 -14.52 6.86 -10.72
N GLY A 56 -14.89 5.83 -9.95
CA GLY A 56 -15.04 5.90 -8.49
C GLY A 56 -13.76 6.10 -7.68
N HIS A 57 -12.57 6.10 -8.29
CA HIS A 57 -11.29 6.35 -7.57
C HIS A 57 -10.72 7.76 -7.81
N ALA A 58 -11.43 8.62 -8.55
CA ALA A 58 -11.03 10.01 -8.74
C ALA A 58 -10.93 10.75 -7.40
N SER A 59 -9.97 11.68 -7.29
CA SER A 59 -9.82 12.58 -6.14
C SER A 59 -11.15 13.22 -5.73
N LEU A 60 -11.41 13.29 -4.43
CA LEU A 60 -12.57 13.99 -3.90
C LEU A 60 -12.30 15.48 -3.71
N SER A 61 -13.27 16.32 -4.02
CA SER A 61 -13.29 17.75 -3.70
C SER A 61 -13.63 17.99 -2.22
N ASP A 62 -13.34 19.20 -1.71
CA ASP A 62 -13.76 19.59 -0.36
C ASP A 62 -15.29 19.48 -0.19
N SER A 63 -16.09 19.87 -1.19
CA SER A 63 -17.55 19.75 -1.11
C SER A 63 -18.04 18.30 -1.03
N GLU A 64 -17.34 17.37 -1.67
CA GLU A 64 -17.68 15.94 -1.57
C GLU A 64 -17.32 15.40 -0.18
N LEU A 65 -16.16 15.77 0.35
CA LEU A 65 -15.75 15.41 1.72
C LEU A 65 -16.68 15.99 2.78
N ASP A 66 -17.09 17.26 2.65
CA ASP A 66 -18.03 17.91 3.56
C ASP A 66 -19.42 17.23 3.51
N THR A 67 -19.82 16.72 2.33
CA THR A 67 -21.05 15.93 2.17
C THR A 67 -20.94 14.60 2.94
N LEU A 68 -19.78 13.95 2.90
CA LEU A 68 -19.55 12.71 3.66
C LEU A 68 -19.56 12.94 5.16
N GLU A 69 -18.90 13.98 5.64
CA GLU A 69 -18.95 14.38 7.06
C GLU A 69 -20.38 14.71 7.49
N SER A 70 -21.16 15.38 6.63
CA SER A 70 -22.56 15.67 6.90
C SER A 70 -23.44 14.42 6.97
N ARG A 71 -23.14 13.41 6.13
CA ARG A 71 -23.83 12.11 6.14
C ARG A 71 -23.48 11.28 7.38
N PHE A 72 -22.20 11.24 7.74
CA PHE A 72 -21.72 10.49 8.89
C PHE A 72 -22.03 11.20 10.23
N GLY A 73 -22.05 12.53 10.24
CA GLY A 73 -22.34 13.35 11.42
C GLY A 73 -21.12 13.73 12.25
N LEU A 74 -19.91 13.30 11.87
CA LEU A 74 -18.64 13.60 12.56
C LEU A 74 -17.54 13.98 11.54
N PRO A 75 -16.56 14.81 11.94
CA PRO A 75 -15.52 15.31 11.04
C PRO A 75 -14.49 14.22 10.71
N LEU A 76 -14.05 14.15 9.46
CA LEU A 76 -12.98 13.25 9.03
C LEU A 76 -11.60 13.75 9.51
N PRO A 77 -10.64 12.86 9.83
CA PRO A 77 -9.28 13.28 10.18
C PRO A 77 -8.65 14.11 9.05
N ALA A 78 -7.98 15.21 9.41
CA ALA A 78 -7.42 16.14 8.41
C ALA A 78 -6.47 15.45 7.42
N LEU A 79 -5.61 14.56 7.89
CA LEU A 79 -4.69 13.81 7.02
C LEU A 79 -5.45 12.83 6.10
N TYR A 80 -6.53 12.22 6.58
CA TYR A 80 -7.38 11.37 5.75
C TYR A 80 -8.06 12.18 4.63
N ARG A 81 -8.58 13.38 4.94
CA ARG A 81 -9.11 14.30 3.91
C ARG A 81 -8.08 14.59 2.83
N GLU A 82 -6.85 14.93 3.21
CA GLU A 82 -5.78 15.21 2.25
C GLU A 82 -5.42 13.98 1.39
N HIS A 83 -5.48 12.76 1.94
CA HIS A 83 -5.31 11.55 1.14
C HIS A 83 -6.47 11.34 0.15
N MET A 84 -7.72 11.53 0.56
CA MET A 84 -8.88 11.35 -0.31
C MET A 84 -8.97 12.41 -1.43
N LYS A 85 -8.41 13.60 -1.22
CA LYS A 85 -8.19 14.63 -2.26
C LYS A 85 -7.13 14.24 -3.29
N GLN A 86 -6.23 13.33 -2.93
CA GLN A 86 -5.23 12.82 -3.86
C GLN A 86 -5.77 11.62 -4.64
N GLN A 87 -6.46 10.72 -3.95
CA GLN A 87 -7.05 9.52 -4.51
C GLN A 87 -8.18 9.00 -3.62
N ASN A 88 -9.32 8.68 -4.21
CA ASN A 88 -10.44 8.10 -3.48
C ASN A 88 -10.25 6.58 -3.29
N GLY A 89 -9.75 6.19 -2.12
CA GLY A 89 -9.50 4.79 -1.75
C GLY A 89 -8.39 4.10 -2.56
N GLY A 90 -8.32 2.77 -2.41
CA GLY A 90 -7.39 1.82 -3.02
C GLY A 90 -6.48 1.10 -1.98
N TYR A 91 -5.47 0.36 -2.44
CA TYR A 91 -4.63 -0.48 -1.57
C TYR A 91 -3.47 0.23 -0.89
N PHE A 92 -3.21 -0.01 0.39
CA PHE A 92 -2.00 0.50 1.02
C PHE A 92 -0.77 -0.09 0.34
N ARG A 93 0.24 0.76 0.15
CA ARG A 93 1.57 0.31 -0.28
C ARG A 93 2.36 -0.37 0.84
N HIS A 94 1.97 -0.12 2.09
CA HIS A 94 2.52 -0.71 3.30
C HIS A 94 1.62 -1.86 3.74
N GLU A 95 2.14 -3.08 3.68
CA GLU A 95 1.41 -4.33 3.96
C GLU A 95 1.59 -4.77 5.43
N SER A 96 2.04 -3.87 6.29
CA SER A 96 2.26 -4.17 7.70
C SER A 96 2.13 -2.92 8.55
N TYR A 97 1.87 -3.09 9.84
CA TYR A 97 1.73 -2.03 10.82
C TYR A 97 2.56 -2.34 12.06
N LEU A 98 3.48 -1.45 12.37
CA LEU A 98 4.29 -1.49 13.57
C LEU A 98 3.64 -0.61 14.63
N ASP A 99 3.09 -1.23 15.66
CA ASP A 99 2.39 -0.51 16.73
C ASP A 99 3.35 0.22 17.69
N GLN A 100 2.79 0.86 18.72
CA GLN A 100 3.54 1.63 19.70
C GLN A 100 4.46 0.75 20.57
N ASP A 101 4.07 -0.50 20.77
CA ASP A 101 4.82 -1.50 21.54
C ASP A 101 5.84 -2.25 20.67
N LYS A 102 6.05 -1.78 19.43
CA LYS A 102 6.97 -2.36 18.44
C LYS A 102 6.57 -3.76 18.00
N ARG A 103 5.29 -4.12 18.12
CA ARG A 103 4.77 -5.35 17.56
C ARG A 103 4.42 -5.11 16.10
N LEU A 104 4.91 -6.01 15.25
CA LEU A 104 4.60 -5.99 13.83
C LEU A 104 3.33 -6.80 13.61
N HIS A 105 2.31 -6.12 13.14
CA HIS A 105 1.08 -6.71 12.63
C HIS A 105 1.26 -6.84 11.13
N VAL A 106 1.36 -8.07 10.62
CA VAL A 106 1.34 -8.31 9.18
C VAL A 106 -0.07 -7.94 8.70
N LEU A 107 -0.18 -6.77 8.09
CA LEU A 107 -1.43 -6.27 7.58
C LEU A 107 -1.65 -6.87 6.20
N PHE A 108 -2.41 -7.96 6.20
CA PHE A 108 -3.05 -8.51 5.02
C PHE A 108 -2.07 -9.04 3.98
N VAL A 109 -1.97 -10.37 3.91
CA VAL A 109 -1.22 -11.07 2.86
C VAL A 109 -1.73 -10.75 1.44
N ASN A 110 -2.88 -10.07 1.24
CA ASN A 110 -3.40 -9.81 -0.11
C ASN A 110 -4.28 -8.56 -0.36
N ASP A 111 -4.79 -7.79 0.62
CA ASP A 111 -5.87 -6.82 0.28
C ASP A 111 -5.97 -5.55 1.15
N ALA A 112 -4.90 -5.16 1.83
CA ALA A 112 -4.85 -3.94 2.65
C ALA A 112 -5.34 -2.73 1.85
N ARG A 113 -6.52 -2.16 2.13
CA ARG A 113 -7.06 -1.03 1.34
C ARG A 113 -7.86 -0.03 2.15
N LEU A 114 -7.96 1.19 1.66
CA LEU A 114 -9.05 2.10 1.93
C LEU A 114 -10.15 1.86 0.89
N GLU A 115 -11.39 1.71 1.33
CA GLU A 115 -12.52 1.66 0.41
C GLU A 115 -12.66 3.00 -0.30
N SER A 116 -12.95 2.94 -1.61
CA SER A 116 -13.38 4.14 -2.33
C SER A 116 -14.75 4.54 -1.83
N VAL A 117 -14.88 5.83 -1.54
CA VAL A 117 -16.12 6.43 -1.15
C VAL A 117 -16.88 6.80 -2.42
N ASP A 118 -17.91 6.01 -2.72
CA ASP A 118 -18.83 6.32 -3.79
C ASP A 118 -19.96 7.20 -3.22
N PRO A 119 -20.20 8.41 -3.74
CA PRO A 119 -21.37 9.21 -3.36
C PRO A 119 -22.70 8.46 -3.51
N GLY A 120 -22.77 7.44 -4.37
CA GLY A 120 -23.91 6.55 -4.56
C GLY A 120 -23.92 5.29 -3.70
N LYS A 121 -22.88 5.00 -2.91
CA LYS A 121 -22.94 3.97 -1.86
C LYS A 121 -23.66 4.54 -0.65
N ASP A 122 -24.59 3.77 -0.11
CA ASP A 122 -25.42 4.20 1.02
C ASP A 122 -24.73 4.07 2.38
N TYR A 123 -23.64 3.27 2.48
CA TYR A 123 -22.97 3.01 3.76
C TYR A 123 -21.68 3.82 3.94
N VAL A 124 -21.54 4.44 5.11
CA VAL A 124 -20.33 5.12 5.59
C VAL A 124 -19.98 4.74 7.04
N ALA A 125 -20.97 4.33 7.83
CA ALA A 125 -20.81 3.89 9.19
C ALA A 125 -20.99 2.36 9.31
N VAL A 126 -20.44 1.76 10.37
CA VAL A 126 -20.72 0.36 10.72
C VAL A 126 -22.21 0.11 10.92
N ALA A 127 -22.94 1.08 11.47
CA ALA A 127 -24.40 1.00 11.63
C ALA A 127 -25.13 0.70 10.31
N ASP A 128 -24.57 1.11 9.17
CA ASP A 128 -25.17 0.89 7.84
C ASP A 128 -24.97 -0.55 7.33
N ILE A 129 -24.01 -1.29 7.90
CA ILE A 129 -23.70 -2.69 7.59
C ILE A 129 -23.92 -3.62 8.79
N TYR A 130 -24.55 -3.12 9.85
CA TYR A 130 -24.68 -3.83 11.13
C TYR A 130 -25.37 -5.18 11.00
N ASP A 131 -26.32 -5.31 10.07
CA ASP A 131 -27.03 -6.56 9.79
C ASP A 131 -26.11 -7.69 9.27
N CYS A 132 -24.84 -7.39 8.95
CA CYS A 132 -23.86 -8.38 8.50
C CYS A 132 -23.11 -9.10 9.64
N MET A 133 -23.23 -8.65 10.91
CA MET A 133 -22.53 -9.24 12.07
C MET A 133 -23.44 -9.34 13.28
N GLN A 134 -23.21 -10.29 14.18
CA GLN A 134 -24.12 -10.48 15.31
C GLN A 134 -23.92 -9.38 16.39
N PRO A 135 -25.00 -8.88 17.01
CA PRO A 135 -24.93 -7.84 18.05
C PRO A 135 -23.97 -8.13 19.22
N ASP A 136 -23.86 -9.40 19.61
CA ASP A 136 -23.02 -9.87 20.70
C ASP A 136 -21.52 -9.84 20.36
N GLU A 137 -21.17 -10.04 19.09
CA GLU A 137 -19.79 -9.91 18.61
C GLU A 137 -19.29 -8.47 18.77
N TRP A 138 -20.11 -7.47 18.38
CA TRP A 138 -19.79 -6.07 18.59
C TRP A 138 -19.66 -5.70 20.06
N ALA A 139 -20.54 -6.26 20.90
CA ALA A 139 -20.48 -6.04 22.33
C ALA A 139 -19.22 -6.64 22.98
N GLY A 140 -18.71 -7.75 22.43
CA GLY A 140 -17.46 -8.38 22.87
C GLY A 140 -16.23 -7.48 22.68
N VAL A 141 -16.21 -6.65 21.64
CA VAL A 141 -15.10 -5.74 21.33
C VAL A 141 -15.28 -4.37 21.97
N PHE A 142 -16.47 -3.79 21.86
CA PHE A 142 -16.72 -2.38 22.22
C PHE A 142 -17.49 -2.20 23.54
N GLY A 143 -17.87 -3.29 24.21
CA GLY A 143 -18.69 -3.26 25.43
C GLY A 143 -20.19 -3.31 25.15
N GLU A 144 -21.01 -3.42 26.20
CA GLU A 144 -22.46 -3.53 26.06
C GLU A 144 -23.10 -2.28 25.43
N ASN A 145 -23.98 -2.48 24.43
CA ASN A 145 -24.69 -1.42 23.69
C ASN A 145 -23.76 -0.38 23.02
N PRO A 146 -22.87 -0.81 22.12
CA PRO A 146 -21.93 0.09 21.47
C PRO A 146 -22.61 1.10 20.56
N HIS A 147 -22.08 2.32 20.51
CA HIS A 147 -22.52 3.41 19.62
C HIS A 147 -21.96 3.23 18.20
N LEU A 148 -22.50 2.26 17.46
CA LEU A 148 -21.99 1.88 16.12
C LEU A 148 -22.11 3.00 15.07
N GLU A 149 -22.98 3.99 15.30
CA GLU A 149 -23.06 5.21 14.49
C GLU A 149 -21.77 6.05 14.58
N ARG A 150 -20.90 5.80 15.57
CA ARG A 150 -19.61 6.49 15.77
C ARG A 150 -18.43 5.75 15.17
N LEU A 151 -18.66 4.66 14.44
CA LEU A 151 -17.64 3.89 13.74
C LEU A 151 -17.70 4.18 12.24
N TYR A 152 -16.74 4.96 11.72
CA TYR A 152 -16.61 5.21 10.28
C TYR A 152 -15.85 4.07 9.61
N LEU A 153 -16.36 3.56 8.49
CA LEU A 153 -15.73 2.50 7.72
C LEU A 153 -14.60 3.07 6.83
N LEU A 154 -13.35 2.73 7.15
CA LEU A 154 -12.23 2.94 6.24
C LEU A 154 -12.06 1.78 5.27
N SER A 155 -12.32 0.55 5.74
CA SER A 155 -12.20 -0.66 4.92
C SER A 155 -13.08 -1.80 5.43
N CYS A 156 -13.66 -2.57 4.52
CA CYS A 156 -14.36 -3.83 4.81
C CYS A 156 -13.94 -4.87 3.76
N MET A 157 -12.88 -5.61 4.06
CA MET A 157 -12.19 -6.45 3.08
C MET A 157 -12.87 -7.81 2.94
N SER A 158 -13.88 -7.87 2.07
CA SER A 158 -14.67 -9.09 1.79
C SER A 158 -15.23 -9.75 3.06
N GLY A 159 -15.43 -8.97 4.13
CA GLY A 159 -15.93 -9.47 5.41
C GLY A 159 -14.95 -10.33 6.21
N HIS A 160 -13.64 -10.34 5.88
CA HIS A 160 -12.60 -11.03 6.66
C HIS A 160 -11.86 -10.12 7.64
N SER A 161 -12.01 -8.81 7.47
CA SER A 161 -11.43 -7.83 8.38
C SER A 161 -12.01 -6.43 8.13
N ILE A 162 -11.92 -5.57 9.15
CA ILE A 162 -12.50 -4.23 9.14
C ILE A 162 -11.48 -3.22 9.65
N LEU A 163 -11.31 -2.13 8.91
CA LEU A 163 -10.54 -0.96 9.36
C LEU A 163 -11.49 0.20 9.60
N LEU A 164 -11.42 0.80 10.79
CA LEU A 164 -12.42 1.75 11.29
C LEU A 164 -11.76 3.02 11.85
N LEU A 165 -12.49 4.13 11.78
CA LEU A 165 -12.29 5.27 12.68
C LEU A 165 -13.29 5.16 13.84
N ASP A 166 -12.79 5.08 15.05
CA ASP A 166 -13.59 4.98 16.27
C ASP A 166 -13.63 6.33 17.00
N TYR A 167 -14.80 6.98 16.97
CA TYR A 167 -15.07 8.25 17.63
C TYR A 167 -15.58 8.08 19.08
N GLY A 168 -15.27 6.96 19.73
CA GLY A 168 -15.74 6.64 21.08
C GLY A 168 -17.01 5.80 21.07
N CYS A 169 -16.99 4.70 20.33
CA CYS A 169 -18.08 3.73 20.19
C CYS A 169 -18.46 3.09 21.54
N GLY A 170 -17.47 2.66 22.33
CA GLY A 170 -17.67 2.10 23.67
C GLY A 170 -17.65 3.14 24.80
N SER A 171 -17.77 4.43 24.49
CA SER A 171 -17.65 5.54 25.44
C SER A 171 -18.89 6.42 25.42
N GLU A 172 -19.26 6.99 26.56
CA GLU A 172 -20.32 8.01 26.63
C GLU A 172 -19.93 9.24 25.80
N ASP A 173 -18.68 9.69 25.95
CA ASP A 173 -18.16 10.88 25.28
C ASP A 173 -17.74 10.59 23.84
N VAL A 174 -18.14 11.48 22.93
CA VAL A 174 -17.71 11.50 21.52
C VAL A 174 -16.32 12.12 21.42
N LYS A 175 -15.40 11.44 20.74
CA LYS A 175 -14.06 11.94 20.42
C LYS A 175 -14.13 12.82 19.17
N LEU A 176 -13.40 13.95 19.14
CA LEU A 176 -13.27 14.75 17.92
C LEU A 176 -12.17 14.23 16.98
N GLU A 177 -11.10 13.70 17.56
CA GLU A 177 -10.06 12.96 16.83
C GLU A 177 -10.31 11.46 17.07
N PRO A 178 -10.62 10.68 16.04
CA PRO A 178 -10.90 9.25 16.20
C PRO A 178 -9.62 8.44 16.34
N GLU A 179 -9.75 7.30 17.00
CA GLU A 179 -8.73 6.24 16.96
C GLU A 179 -8.90 5.41 15.69
N VAL A 180 -7.83 4.77 15.22
CA VAL A 180 -7.94 3.77 14.14
C VAL A 180 -7.97 2.40 14.78
N CYS A 181 -9.01 1.62 14.50
CA CYS A 181 -9.19 0.27 15.00
C CYS A 181 -9.17 -0.71 13.83
N PHE A 182 -8.47 -1.83 14.01
CA PHE A 182 -8.44 -2.93 13.06
C PHE A 182 -8.99 -4.19 13.69
N LEU A 183 -9.99 -4.77 13.04
CA LEU A 183 -10.72 -5.94 13.50
C LEU A 183 -10.50 -7.12 12.54
N ASP A 184 -10.24 -8.30 13.10
CA ASP A 184 -10.33 -9.59 12.40
C ASP A 184 -11.75 -10.14 12.60
N THR A 185 -12.32 -10.72 11.54
CA THR A 185 -13.67 -11.31 11.54
C THR A 185 -13.65 -12.81 11.17
N GLY A 186 -12.47 -13.44 11.09
CA GLY A 186 -12.31 -14.80 10.59
C GLY A 186 -13.02 -15.88 11.42
N ASN A 187 -12.79 -15.92 12.74
CA ASN A 187 -13.40 -16.90 13.66
C ASN A 187 -14.36 -16.24 14.66
N GLU A 188 -13.96 -15.08 15.18
CA GLU A 188 -14.72 -14.22 16.07
C GLU A 188 -14.26 -12.77 15.83
N LEU A 189 -15.15 -11.80 16.05
CA LEU A 189 -14.79 -10.40 15.94
C LEU A 189 -13.80 -10.02 17.04
N THR A 190 -12.56 -9.74 16.66
CA THR A 190 -11.47 -9.43 17.61
C THR A 190 -10.69 -8.19 17.19
N GLU A 191 -10.36 -7.33 18.16
CA GLU A 191 -9.47 -6.21 17.91
C GLU A 191 -8.02 -6.69 17.85
N VAL A 192 -7.37 -6.45 16.72
CA VAL A 192 -5.97 -6.82 16.47
C VAL A 192 -5.04 -5.69 16.92
N PHE A 193 -5.36 -4.45 16.53
CA PHE A 193 -4.62 -3.27 16.98
C PHE A 193 -5.51 -2.03 17.04
N ARG A 194 -5.02 -1.05 17.81
CA ARG A 194 -5.57 0.31 17.87
C ARG A 194 -4.47 1.36 17.79
N ALA A 195 -4.63 2.31 16.89
CA ALA A 195 -3.79 3.50 16.80
C ALA A 195 -4.53 4.70 17.41
N PRO A 196 -3.85 5.60 18.13
CA PRO A 196 -4.50 6.72 18.83
C PRO A 196 -5.04 7.81 17.88
N SER A 197 -4.62 7.79 16.61
CA SER A 197 -5.12 8.70 15.57
C SER A 197 -4.80 8.16 14.18
N TYR A 198 -5.47 8.70 13.17
CA TYR A 198 -5.16 8.37 11.77
C TYR A 198 -3.70 8.69 11.42
N ALA A 199 -3.16 9.82 11.88
CA ALA A 199 -1.76 10.15 11.65
C ALA A 199 -0.79 9.12 12.25
N ARG A 200 -1.06 8.62 13.46
CA ARG A 200 -0.24 7.57 14.08
C ARG A 200 -0.39 6.22 13.40
N PHE A 201 -1.58 5.90 12.90
CA PHE A 201 -1.78 4.75 12.04
C PHE A 201 -0.88 4.83 10.81
N ILE A 202 -0.88 5.97 10.09
CA ILE A 202 -0.04 6.15 8.90
C ILE A 202 1.45 6.08 9.24
N GLU A 203 1.90 6.64 10.35
CA GLU A 203 3.30 6.54 10.79
C GLU A 203 3.73 5.11 11.15
N GLY A 204 2.80 4.28 11.60
CA GLY A 204 3.05 2.88 11.93
C GLY A 204 3.01 1.95 10.72
N LEU A 205 2.42 2.38 9.59
CA LEU A 205 2.44 1.61 8.35
C LEU A 205 3.88 1.42 7.85
N VAL A 206 4.22 0.17 7.55
CA VAL A 206 5.55 -0.26 7.13
C VAL A 206 5.51 -1.27 5.97
N TYR A 207 6.56 -1.28 5.15
CA TYR A 207 6.70 -2.19 4.00
C TYR A 207 7.00 -3.62 4.45
N GLY A 208 6.26 -4.61 3.94
CA GLY A 208 6.78 -5.97 3.82
C GLY A 208 7.85 -5.98 2.72
N GLU A 209 9.10 -6.26 3.06
CA GLU A 209 10.23 -6.10 2.12
C GLU A 209 10.38 -7.29 1.17
N SER A 210 10.05 -7.10 -0.10
CA SER A 210 10.74 -7.78 -1.22
C SER A 210 11.37 -6.77 -2.20
N GLU A 211 10.70 -5.64 -2.47
CA GLU A 211 11.04 -4.72 -3.55
C GLU A 211 12.01 -3.57 -3.14
N TRP A 212 12.92 -3.22 -4.04
CA TRP A 212 13.90 -2.14 -3.91
C TRP A 212 13.54 -0.97 -4.83
N PHE A 213 13.69 0.25 -4.35
CA PHE A 213 13.36 1.46 -5.09
C PHE A 213 14.53 2.44 -5.10
N LEU A 214 14.92 2.85 -6.30
CA LEU A 214 15.97 3.84 -6.54
C LEU A 214 15.40 5.09 -7.17
N GLY A 215 15.77 6.24 -6.62
CA GLY A 215 15.51 7.55 -7.20
C GLY A 215 16.58 7.89 -8.21
N ILE A 216 16.16 8.33 -9.40
CA ILE A 216 17.04 8.74 -10.48
C ILE A 216 16.84 10.23 -10.76
N LYS A 217 17.93 11.00 -10.76
CA LYS A 217 18.02 12.31 -11.40
C LYS A 217 18.82 12.19 -12.67
N SER A 218 18.27 12.70 -13.76
CA SER A 218 18.91 12.63 -15.07
C SER A 218 18.37 13.73 -15.97
N SER A 219 19.20 14.18 -16.92
CA SER A 219 18.71 14.97 -18.05
C SER A 219 18.15 14.11 -19.18
N LEU A 220 18.28 12.79 -19.10
CA LEU A 220 17.73 11.85 -20.08
C LEU A 220 16.20 11.77 -19.95
N SER A 221 15.52 11.59 -21.07
CA SER A 221 14.09 11.26 -21.08
C SER A 221 13.84 9.86 -20.52
N LEU A 222 12.60 9.56 -20.14
CA LEU A 222 12.20 8.23 -19.67
C LEU A 222 12.55 7.11 -20.69
N GLU A 223 12.34 7.37 -21.98
CA GLU A 223 12.68 6.43 -23.06
C GLU A 223 14.20 6.22 -23.18
N GLN A 224 14.98 7.30 -23.07
CA GLN A 224 16.44 7.21 -23.07
C GLN A 224 16.97 6.45 -21.85
N LEU A 225 16.35 6.63 -20.69
CA LEU A 225 16.65 5.86 -19.48
C LEU A 225 16.29 4.39 -19.67
N ALA A 226 15.13 4.07 -20.24
CA ALA A 226 14.73 2.69 -20.51
C ALA A 226 15.70 1.99 -21.48
N GLN A 227 16.16 2.70 -22.51
CA GLN A 227 17.18 2.21 -23.43
C GLN A 227 18.51 1.96 -22.72
N LEU A 228 18.94 2.90 -21.87
CA LEU A 228 20.16 2.76 -21.07
C LEU A 228 20.09 1.54 -20.15
N VAL A 229 18.98 1.34 -19.45
CA VAL A 229 18.77 0.18 -18.59
C VAL A 229 18.79 -1.11 -19.42
N THR A 230 18.15 -1.12 -20.58
CA THR A 230 18.16 -2.29 -21.48
C THR A 230 19.57 -2.67 -21.91
N GLU A 231 20.35 -1.70 -22.39
CA GLU A 231 21.69 -1.94 -22.91
C GLU A 231 22.66 -2.42 -21.84
N ARG A 232 22.54 -1.87 -20.62
CA ARG A 232 23.56 -2.05 -19.58
C ARG A 232 23.19 -3.07 -18.51
N LEU A 233 21.92 -3.18 -18.18
CA LEU A 233 21.44 -4.07 -17.14
C LEU A 233 20.82 -5.35 -17.72
N LEU A 234 20.06 -5.22 -18.81
CA LEU A 234 19.20 -6.30 -19.33
C LEU A 234 19.74 -6.97 -20.60
N SER A 235 21.04 -6.81 -20.90
CA SER A 235 21.69 -7.39 -22.08
C SER A 235 22.19 -8.83 -21.88
N GLY A 236 22.07 -9.37 -20.66
CA GLY A 236 22.47 -10.74 -20.30
C GLY A 236 21.58 -11.82 -20.91
N LEU A 237 22.14 -13.03 -21.06
CA LEU A 237 21.38 -14.19 -21.55
C LEU A 237 20.25 -14.54 -20.57
N GLY A 238 19.00 -14.50 -21.04
CA GLY A 238 17.81 -14.79 -20.22
C GLY A 238 17.12 -13.54 -19.67
N SER A 239 17.75 -12.37 -19.75
CA SER A 239 17.11 -11.09 -19.47
C SER A 239 16.16 -10.69 -20.61
N ALA A 240 15.10 -9.95 -20.28
CA ALA A 240 14.18 -9.35 -21.25
C ALA A 240 14.34 -7.83 -21.26
N PRO A 241 14.42 -7.19 -22.44
CA PRO A 241 14.61 -5.75 -22.56
C PRO A 241 13.42 -4.97 -21.97
N MET A 242 13.62 -3.67 -21.71
CA MET A 242 12.54 -2.79 -21.29
C MET A 242 11.46 -2.70 -22.37
N VAL A 243 10.24 -3.06 -22.00
CA VAL A 243 9.03 -2.91 -22.81
C VAL A 243 8.29 -1.68 -22.32
N ARG A 244 7.90 -0.81 -23.26
CA ARG A 244 7.05 0.34 -22.98
C ARG A 244 5.62 -0.13 -22.71
N HIS A 245 5.05 0.41 -21.65
CA HIS A 245 3.63 0.30 -21.33
C HIS A 245 3.02 1.69 -21.43
N GLU A 246 1.85 1.75 -22.04
CA GLU A 246 1.02 2.96 -22.09
C GLU A 246 -0.13 2.77 -21.10
N ASP A 247 -0.59 3.86 -20.49
CA ASP A 247 -1.64 3.82 -19.48
C ASP A 247 -2.94 3.23 -20.02
N ASP A 248 -3.18 1.97 -19.72
CA ASP A 248 -4.43 1.24 -19.96
C ASP A 248 -5.42 1.39 -18.79
N ARG A 249 -5.13 2.31 -17.86
CA ARG A 249 -5.85 2.55 -16.59
C ARG A 249 -5.75 1.37 -15.62
N GLN A 250 -4.82 0.43 -15.85
CA GLN A 250 -4.59 -0.71 -14.97
C GLN A 250 -3.37 -0.52 -14.08
N GLY A 251 -3.58 0.15 -12.95
CA GLY A 251 -2.80 -0.10 -11.75
C GLY A 251 -1.43 0.57 -11.66
N TRP A 252 -1.05 0.89 -10.42
CA TRP A 252 0.20 1.51 -9.93
C TRP A 252 0.67 2.83 -10.54
N TYR A 253 0.73 2.92 -11.86
CA TYR A 253 1.56 3.86 -12.60
C TYR A 253 0.64 4.79 -13.38
N ASN A 254 -0.02 5.72 -12.69
CA ASN A 254 -0.84 6.77 -13.30
C ASN A 254 0.07 7.76 -14.08
N HIS A 255 0.73 7.29 -15.13
CA HIS A 255 1.75 7.98 -15.93
C HIS A 255 1.46 7.78 -17.41
N ASP A 256 1.91 8.70 -18.28
CA ASP A 256 1.72 8.53 -19.73
C ASP A 256 2.37 7.27 -20.29
N ALA A 257 3.54 6.94 -19.76
CA ALA A 257 4.25 5.72 -20.06
C ALA A 257 5.10 5.31 -18.86
N TRP A 258 5.35 4.01 -18.79
CA TRP A 258 6.32 3.40 -17.90
C TRP A 258 6.94 2.20 -18.61
N TYR A 259 8.02 1.65 -18.07
CA TYR A 259 8.75 0.55 -18.69
C TYR A 259 8.94 -0.58 -17.70
N SER A 260 8.92 -1.82 -18.19
CA SER A 260 9.41 -2.95 -17.41
C SER A 260 10.22 -3.92 -18.24
N GLY A 261 11.16 -4.58 -17.58
CA GLY A 261 12.00 -5.62 -18.14
C GLY A 261 12.29 -6.68 -17.09
N LEU A 262 12.90 -7.78 -17.52
CA LEU A 262 13.26 -8.87 -16.62
C LEU A 262 14.78 -8.95 -16.55
N TYR A 263 15.35 -8.78 -15.37
CA TYR A 263 16.74 -9.09 -15.11
C TYR A 263 16.86 -10.57 -14.76
N CYS A 264 17.81 -11.26 -15.38
CA CYS A 264 18.08 -12.66 -15.11
C CYS A 264 19.58 -12.94 -15.31
N ASP A 265 20.22 -13.52 -14.31
CA ASP A 265 21.55 -14.10 -14.37
C ASP A 265 21.54 -15.57 -13.89
N ALA A 266 22.70 -16.13 -13.53
CA ALA A 266 22.79 -17.53 -13.10
C ALA A 266 22.09 -17.81 -11.75
N ASP A 267 22.00 -16.80 -10.89
CA ASP A 267 21.64 -16.93 -9.47
C ASP A 267 20.45 -16.05 -9.06
N ASN A 268 20.02 -15.11 -9.92
CA ASN A 268 19.08 -14.06 -9.59
C ASN A 268 18.12 -13.76 -10.75
N ASN A 269 16.86 -13.52 -10.38
CA ASN A 269 15.83 -12.96 -11.24
C ASN A 269 15.16 -11.79 -10.54
N ALA A 270 14.92 -10.71 -11.28
CA ALA A 270 14.14 -9.57 -10.78
C ALA A 270 13.31 -8.93 -11.89
N LEU A 271 12.09 -8.50 -11.55
CA LEU A 271 11.34 -7.56 -12.36
C LEU A 271 11.91 -6.15 -12.14
N ILE A 272 12.32 -5.51 -13.23
CA ILE A 272 12.78 -4.12 -13.21
C ILE A 272 11.67 -3.25 -13.77
N VAL A 273 11.27 -2.21 -13.02
CA VAL A 273 10.26 -1.24 -13.45
C VAL A 273 10.84 0.17 -13.42
N LEU A 274 10.67 0.93 -14.50
CA LEU A 274 11.09 2.32 -14.59
C LEU A 274 9.88 3.22 -14.84
N LEU A 275 9.70 4.22 -13.98
CA LEU A 275 8.53 5.10 -13.97
C LEU A 275 8.89 6.56 -13.64
N PRO A 276 8.08 7.54 -14.08
CA PRO A 276 8.14 8.91 -13.56
C PRO A 276 7.74 8.95 -12.08
N ASN A 277 8.45 9.70 -11.25
CA ASN A 277 8.02 9.87 -9.85
C ASN A 277 6.72 10.69 -9.76
N GLN A 278 6.48 11.62 -10.68
CA GLN A 278 5.24 12.41 -10.71
C GLN A 278 4.12 11.68 -11.49
N ASN A 279 2.96 11.55 -10.86
CA ASN A 279 1.73 11.02 -11.45
C ASN A 279 1.01 12.09 -12.30
N ARG A 280 0.12 11.66 -13.19
CA ARG A 280 -0.75 12.55 -14.00
C ARG A 280 -1.63 13.46 -13.14
N CYS A 281 -2.04 13.00 -11.97
CA CYS A 281 -2.79 13.79 -11.00
C CYS A 281 -1.93 14.81 -10.24
N GLY A 282 -0.62 14.94 -10.55
CA GLY A 282 0.31 15.88 -9.93
C GLY A 282 0.90 15.40 -8.60
N THR A 283 0.45 14.26 -8.07
CA THR A 283 1.03 13.61 -6.89
C THR A 283 2.34 12.89 -7.24
N HIS A 284 3.04 12.35 -6.25
CA HIS A 284 4.31 11.65 -6.47
C HIS A 284 4.27 10.24 -5.88
N ALA A 285 4.82 9.24 -6.59
CA ALA A 285 5.01 7.89 -6.09
C ALA A 285 5.87 7.87 -4.81
N PHE A 286 6.82 8.81 -4.70
CA PHE A 286 7.63 9.11 -3.53
C PHE A 286 7.70 10.62 -3.30
N HIS A 287 6.74 11.14 -2.55
CA HIS A 287 6.62 12.56 -2.22
C HIS A 287 7.81 13.12 -1.44
N ASP A 288 8.47 12.33 -0.59
CA ASP A 288 9.62 12.81 0.17
C ASP A 288 10.89 12.88 -0.72
N ASP A 289 10.82 12.31 -1.91
CA ASP A 289 11.93 12.18 -2.88
C ASP A 289 11.56 12.84 -4.22
N GLN A 290 10.81 13.95 -4.15
CA GLN A 290 10.39 14.76 -5.30
C GLN A 290 11.55 15.28 -6.16
N ASP A 291 12.74 15.39 -5.56
CA ASP A 291 13.95 15.79 -6.27
C ASP A 291 14.45 14.71 -7.26
N CYS A 292 13.93 13.48 -7.19
CA CYS A 292 14.16 12.39 -8.14
C CYS A 292 12.99 12.31 -9.14
N PRO A 293 13.13 12.76 -10.40
CA PRO A 293 12.05 12.74 -11.39
C PRO A 293 11.64 11.34 -11.84
N TYR A 294 12.50 10.33 -11.66
CA TYR A 294 12.23 8.95 -12.06
C TYR A 294 12.53 7.99 -10.92
N ILE A 295 11.83 6.86 -10.91
CA ILE A 295 12.03 5.76 -9.97
C ILE A 295 12.35 4.49 -10.77
N LEU A 296 13.36 3.76 -10.30
CA LEU A 296 13.64 2.39 -10.71
C LEU A 296 13.25 1.45 -9.57
N SER A 297 12.22 0.64 -9.82
CA SER A 297 11.83 -0.46 -8.96
C SER A 297 12.55 -1.74 -9.36
N VAL A 298 12.95 -2.53 -8.37
CA VAL A 298 13.54 -3.85 -8.55
C VAL A 298 12.85 -4.81 -7.59
N ASP A 299 11.97 -5.64 -8.15
CA ASP A 299 11.21 -6.65 -7.44
C ASP A 299 11.88 -8.02 -7.65
N PRO A 300 12.63 -8.53 -6.66
CA PRO A 300 13.34 -9.78 -6.76
C PRO A 300 12.38 -10.97 -6.70
N ARG A 301 12.59 -11.93 -7.61
CA ARG A 301 11.69 -13.08 -7.79
C ARG A 301 12.24 -14.41 -7.27
N ASP A 302 13.50 -14.43 -6.82
CA ASP A 302 14.20 -15.64 -6.38
C ASP A 302 14.61 -15.60 -4.91
N SER A 303 14.76 -16.79 -4.34
CA SER A 303 15.12 -17.02 -2.93
C SER A 303 16.50 -16.47 -2.52
N SER A 304 17.39 -16.19 -3.47
CA SER A 304 18.74 -15.64 -3.22
C SER A 304 18.72 -14.22 -2.61
N PHE A 305 17.63 -13.48 -2.80
CA PHE A 305 17.40 -12.18 -2.17
C PHE A 305 16.85 -12.29 -0.74
N TYR A 306 16.45 -13.49 -0.32
CA TYR A 306 15.90 -13.76 1.01
C TYR A 306 17.05 -14.11 1.95
N GLY A 307 17.49 -13.11 2.71
CA GLY A 307 18.60 -13.18 3.66
C GLY A 307 18.61 -11.96 4.57
N THR A 308 19.76 -11.64 5.19
CA THR A 308 19.88 -10.35 5.91
C THR A 308 19.81 -9.18 4.92
N ARG A 309 19.25 -8.03 5.32
CA ARG A 309 19.11 -6.86 4.45
C ARG A 309 20.43 -6.31 3.91
N GLN A 310 21.52 -6.47 4.67
CA GLN A 310 22.85 -6.11 4.21
C GLN A 310 23.32 -7.01 3.05
N ALA A 311 22.99 -8.30 3.10
CA ALA A 311 23.31 -9.23 2.02
C ALA A 311 22.47 -8.95 0.76
N SER A 312 21.16 -8.74 0.90
CA SER A 312 20.30 -8.40 -0.25
C SER A 312 20.67 -7.04 -0.86
N ARG A 313 21.07 -6.05 -0.04
CA ARG A 313 21.62 -4.79 -0.53
C ARG A 313 22.87 -4.96 -1.38
N ALA A 314 23.81 -5.79 -0.93
CA ALA A 314 25.06 -6.02 -1.65
C ALA A 314 24.78 -6.65 -3.03
N VAL A 315 23.84 -7.61 -3.10
CA VAL A 315 23.36 -8.19 -4.35
C VAL A 315 22.74 -7.10 -5.24
N MET A 316 21.91 -6.23 -4.67
CA MET A 316 21.28 -5.12 -5.41
C MET A 316 22.28 -4.10 -5.95
N GLU A 317 23.29 -3.72 -5.17
CA GLU A 317 24.37 -2.83 -5.62
C GLU A 317 25.23 -3.48 -6.72
N GLU A 318 25.39 -4.81 -6.70
CA GLU A 318 26.06 -5.56 -7.76
C GLU A 318 25.24 -5.60 -9.05
N ILE A 319 23.95 -5.95 -8.97
CA ILE A 319 23.02 -5.95 -10.09
C ILE A 319 23.01 -4.58 -10.76
N LEU A 320 22.96 -3.50 -9.97
CA LEU A 320 22.83 -2.13 -10.47
C LEU A 320 24.18 -1.47 -10.83
N ARG A 321 25.31 -2.13 -10.55
CA ARG A 321 26.67 -1.65 -10.87
C ARG A 321 26.83 -1.17 -12.32
N PRO A 322 26.26 -1.84 -13.35
CA PRO A 322 26.37 -1.39 -14.74
C PRO A 322 25.75 -0.02 -15.03
N LEU A 323 24.87 0.46 -14.14
CA LEU A 323 24.22 1.77 -14.23
C LEU A 323 25.02 2.88 -13.51
N GLY A 324 26.12 2.57 -12.81
CA GLY A 324 26.87 3.45 -11.90
C GLY A 324 27.57 4.69 -12.50
N PRO A 325 28.23 5.51 -11.66
CA PRO A 325 28.62 6.91 -11.93
C PRO A 325 29.66 7.13 -13.05
N ASP A 326 30.36 6.09 -13.48
CA ASP A 326 31.26 6.14 -14.66
C ASP A 326 30.48 6.00 -15.99
N ALA A 327 29.14 6.05 -15.95
CA ALA A 327 28.27 6.16 -17.12
C ALA A 327 28.35 7.56 -17.76
N VAL A 328 29.47 7.79 -18.45
CA VAL A 328 29.88 9.03 -19.14
C VAL A 328 28.74 9.73 -19.91
N SER A 329 28.68 11.07 -19.70
CA SER A 329 28.04 12.13 -20.51
C SER A 329 26.60 12.58 -20.23
N GLY A 330 25.86 11.98 -19.28
CA GLY A 330 24.43 12.32 -19.05
C GLY A 330 24.00 12.81 -17.66
N GLY A 331 24.90 12.90 -16.67
CA GLY A 331 24.54 13.37 -15.33
C GLY A 331 23.50 12.50 -14.60
N LEU A 332 23.67 11.17 -14.63
CA LEU A 332 22.80 10.22 -13.93
C LEU A 332 23.20 10.13 -12.45
N GLU A 333 22.37 10.65 -11.55
CA GLU A 333 22.49 10.48 -10.09
C GLU A 333 21.44 9.47 -9.63
N MET A 334 21.87 8.41 -8.95
CA MET A 334 20.97 7.39 -8.40
C MET A 334 21.18 7.25 -6.90
N ARG A 335 20.08 7.10 -6.15
CA ARG A 335 20.12 6.79 -4.71
C ARG A 335 19.04 5.79 -4.35
N PHE A 336 19.29 4.95 -3.37
CA PHE A 336 18.23 4.13 -2.77
C PHE A 336 17.24 5.04 -2.04
N ILE A 337 15.99 5.02 -2.47
CA ILE A 337 14.87 5.70 -1.79
C ILE A 337 14.28 4.77 -0.75
N LEU A 338 14.09 3.51 -1.11
CA LEU A 338 13.72 2.44 -0.20
C LEU A 338 14.50 1.20 -0.63
N PRO A 339 15.12 0.47 0.29
CA PRO A 339 15.23 0.71 1.72
C PRO A 339 16.18 1.91 2.03
N ARG A 340 15.73 2.95 2.79
CA ARG A 340 16.55 4.14 3.19
C ARG A 340 17.75 3.72 4.08
N GLN A 341 18.90 4.36 3.91
CA GLN A 341 20.01 4.16 4.85
C GLN A 341 19.59 4.59 6.27
N GLU A 342 19.80 3.71 7.26
CA GLU A 342 19.77 4.10 8.66
C GLU A 342 20.78 5.24 8.86
N GLY A 343 20.31 6.42 9.32
CA GLY A 343 21.21 7.49 9.78
C GLY A 343 21.14 8.85 9.07
N HIS A 344 20.17 9.12 8.20
CA HIS A 344 19.93 10.49 7.73
C HIS A 344 18.52 10.97 8.09
N HIS A 345 18.42 11.48 9.33
CA HIS A 345 17.37 12.41 9.77
C HIS A 345 17.79 13.85 9.49
#